data_AF-A0A5C4MUL2-F1
#
_entry.id   AF-A0A5C4MUL2-F1
#
_cell.length_a   1.000
_cell.length_b   1.000
_cell.length_c   1.000
_cell.angle_alpha   90.00
_cell.angle_beta   90.00
_cell.angle_gamma   90.00
#
_symmetry.space_group_name_H-M   'P 1'
#
loop_
_entity.id
_entity.type
_entity.pdbx_description
1 polymer ?
#
loop_
_entity_poly.entity_id
_entity_poly.type
_entity_poly.pdbx_seq_one_letter_code
_entity_poly.pdbx_strand_id
1 'polypeptide(L)'
;MTMLLHNSFSQAHLEDLRARLTAQLASRSCELLDRDDARIERLVDVVRAMDDGSLTSGQVLAVFADNRVPGFSFGRWLVDMVDEGVYLDTVYDEAA
;
A
#
# COMPACT_ATOMS: atom_id res chain seq x y z
N MET A 1 13.19 -6.22 3.12
CA MET A 1 13.25 -4.84 3.62
C MET A 1 12.03 -4.61 4.49
N THR A 2 12.26 -4.12 5.70
CA THR A 2 11.21 -3.77 6.66
C THR A 2 10.98 -2.26 6.55
N MET A 3 9.74 -1.80 6.62
CA MET A 3 9.40 -0.38 6.51
C MET A 3 8.90 0.08 7.87
N LEU A 4 9.43 1.20 8.39
CA LEU A 4 8.93 1.80 9.63
C LEU A 4 8.12 3.06 9.29
N LEU A 5 6.93 3.16 9.87
CA LEU A 5 6.12 4.38 9.81
C LEU A 5 6.78 5.50 10.60
N HIS A 6 7.04 6.64 9.95
CA HIS A 6 7.57 7.83 10.62
C HIS A 6 6.57 8.37 11.66
N ASN A 7 5.27 8.21 11.41
CA ASN A 7 4.21 8.55 12.33
C ASN A 7 3.18 7.41 12.42
N SER A 8 3.31 6.58 13.45
CA SER A 8 2.46 5.40 13.67
C SER A 8 0.98 5.72 13.92
N PHE A 9 0.63 6.99 14.14
CA PHE A 9 -0.77 7.44 14.31
C PHE A 9 -1.39 7.97 13.02
N SER A 10 -0.60 8.26 11.99
CA SER A 10 -1.14 8.75 10.73
C SER A 10 -1.63 7.57 9.89
N GLN A 11 -2.94 7.53 9.62
CA GLN A 11 -3.53 6.60 8.64
C GLN A 11 -3.69 7.24 7.25
N ALA A 12 -3.12 8.44 7.05
CA ALA A 12 -3.29 9.21 5.83
C ALA A 12 -2.80 8.48 4.58
N HIS A 13 -1.76 7.65 4.69
CA HIS A 13 -1.26 6.84 3.58
C HIS A 13 -2.22 5.69 3.23
N LEU A 14 -2.90 5.10 4.21
CA LEU A 14 -3.94 4.09 3.96
C LEU A 14 -5.17 4.73 3.31
N GLU A 15 -5.53 5.94 3.72
CA GLU A 15 -6.61 6.72 3.08
C GLU A 15 -6.25 7.11 1.65
N ASP A 16 -5.03 7.57 1.38
CA ASP A 16 -4.51 7.84 0.04
C ASP A 16 -4.53 6.57 -0.83
N LEU A 17 -4.03 5.46 -0.30
CA LEU A 17 -4.03 4.17 -0.98
C LEU A 17 -5.46 3.76 -1.36
N ARG A 18 -6.39 3.81 -0.41
CA ARG A 18 -7.80 3.49 -0.64
C ARG A 18 -8.38 4.39 -1.73
N ALA A 19 -8.18 5.69 -1.64
CA ALA A 19 -8.69 6.65 -2.61
C ALA A 19 -8.14 6.38 -4.03
N ARG A 20 -6.83 6.12 -4.16
CA ARG A 20 -6.21 5.78 -5.46
C ARG A 20 -6.77 4.48 -6.02
N LEU A 21 -6.92 3.44 -5.20
CA LEU A 21 -7.48 2.15 -5.63
C LEU A 21 -8.95 2.29 -6.07
N THR A 22 -9.77 2.98 -5.29
CA THR A 22 -11.17 3.28 -5.64
C THR A 22 -11.25 4.05 -6.96
N ALA A 23 -10.42 5.07 -7.17
CA ALA A 23 -10.43 5.86 -8.40
C ALA A 23 -10.09 5.01 -9.65
N GLN A 24 -9.11 4.11 -9.54
CA GLN A 24 -8.71 3.24 -10.65
C GLN A 24 -9.79 2.19 -10.99
N LEU A 25 -10.48 1.66 -9.98
CA LEU A 25 -11.53 0.65 -10.17
C LEU A 25 -12.87 1.28 -10.59
N ALA A 26 -13.25 2.41 -10.00
CA ALA A 26 -14.47 3.15 -10.36
C ALA A 26 -14.44 3.66 -11.82
N SER A 27 -13.25 3.99 -12.34
CA SER A 27 -13.07 4.37 -13.75
C SER A 27 -13.36 3.22 -14.73
N ARG A 28 -13.44 1.97 -14.25
CA ARG A 28 -13.53 0.77 -15.09
C ARG A 28 -14.84 0.01 -14.95
N SER A 29 -15.47 0.03 -13.79
CA SER A 29 -16.52 -0.93 -13.44
C SER A 29 -17.69 -0.27 -12.72
N CYS A 30 -18.66 0.27 -13.46
CA CYS A 30 -19.92 0.72 -12.86
C CYS A 30 -20.80 -0.47 -12.38
N GLU A 31 -20.56 -1.69 -12.89
CA GLU A 31 -21.41 -2.87 -12.65
C GLU A 31 -20.89 -3.85 -11.56
N LEU A 32 -19.67 -3.68 -11.04
CA LEU A 32 -19.04 -4.63 -10.09
C LEU A 32 -18.53 -4.01 -8.78
N LEU A 33 -19.07 -2.86 -8.41
CA LEU A 33 -18.63 -2.05 -7.25
C LEU A 33 -18.45 -2.87 -5.95
N ASP A 34 -19.41 -3.73 -5.60
CA ASP A 34 -19.35 -4.57 -4.39
C ASP A 34 -18.13 -5.51 -4.35
N ARG A 35 -17.71 -6.06 -5.49
CA ARG A 35 -16.51 -6.92 -5.57
C ARG A 35 -15.22 -6.11 -5.54
N ASP A 36 -15.26 -4.89 -6.06
CA ASP A 36 -14.13 -3.98 -6.06
C ASP A 36 -13.88 -3.43 -4.66
N ASP A 37 -14.91 -3.11 -3.87
CA ASP A 37 -14.78 -2.70 -2.46
C ASP A 37 -14.11 -3.78 -1.60
N ALA A 38 -14.59 -5.03 -1.66
CA ALA A 38 -13.98 -6.13 -0.90
C ALA A 38 -12.50 -6.37 -1.27
N ARG A 39 -12.14 -6.11 -2.53
CA ARG A 39 -10.78 -6.20 -3.02
C ARG A 39 -9.91 -5.04 -2.56
N ILE A 40 -10.44 -3.82 -2.55
CA ILE A 40 -9.75 -2.64 -2.02
C ILE A 40 -9.45 -2.84 -0.54
N GLU A 41 -10.44 -3.23 0.27
CA GLU A 41 -10.25 -3.46 1.71
C GLU A 41 -9.18 -4.51 1.97
N ARG A 42 -9.18 -5.62 1.20
CA ARG A 42 -8.14 -6.65 1.29
C ARG A 42 -6.74 -6.10 0.99
N LEU A 43 -6.59 -5.24 -0.02
CA LEU A 43 -5.30 -4.65 -0.37
C LEU A 43 -4.82 -3.65 0.70
N VAL A 44 -5.75 -2.89 1.29
CA VAL A 44 -5.47 -1.99 2.41
C VAL A 44 -5.01 -2.79 3.64
N ASP A 45 -5.68 -3.90 3.97
CA ASP A 45 -5.29 -4.77 5.08
C ASP A 45 -3.89 -5.37 4.90
N VAL A 46 -3.50 -5.69 3.66
CA VAL A 46 -2.14 -6.17 3.36
C VAL A 46 -1.09 -5.09 3.66
N VAL A 47 -1.39 -3.82 3.38
CA VAL A 47 -0.49 -2.70 3.73
C VAL A 47 -0.50 -2.45 5.24
N ARG A 48 -1.64 -2.58 5.93
CA ARG A 48 -1.68 -2.54 7.40
C ARG A 48 -0.84 -3.63 8.04
N ALA A 49 -0.85 -4.83 7.48
CA ALA A 49 0.02 -5.92 7.94
C ALA A 49 1.51 -5.61 7.69
N MET A 50 1.85 -4.81 6.67
CA MET A 50 3.21 -4.32 6.49
C MET A 50 3.58 -3.24 7.50
N ASP A 51 2.65 -2.31 7.77
CA ASP A 51 2.81 -1.26 8.77
C ASP A 51 3.06 -1.81 10.19
N ASP A 52 2.41 -2.92 10.52
CA ASP A 52 2.58 -3.67 11.78
C ASP A 52 3.86 -4.52 11.81
N GLY A 53 4.55 -4.67 10.67
CA GLY A 53 5.73 -5.53 10.54
C GLY A 53 5.42 -7.01 10.35
N SER A 54 4.14 -7.39 10.30
CA SER A 54 3.67 -8.74 9.99
C SER A 54 4.00 -9.19 8.55
N LEU A 55 4.10 -8.25 7.61
CA LEU A 55 4.53 -8.49 6.22
C LEU A 55 5.72 -7.60 5.83
N THR A 56 6.59 -8.13 4.98
CA THR A 56 7.63 -7.34 4.32
C THR A 56 7.09 -6.64 3.07
N SER A 57 7.72 -5.54 2.65
CA SER A 57 7.36 -4.84 1.42
C SER A 57 7.41 -5.73 0.18
N GLY A 58 8.33 -6.70 0.14
CA GLY A 58 8.42 -7.70 -0.93
C GLY A 58 7.21 -8.66 -0.97
N GLN A 59 6.71 -9.08 0.20
CA GLN A 59 5.50 -9.92 0.28
C GLN A 59 4.27 -9.13 -0.15
N VAL A 60 4.13 -7.87 0.28
CA VAL A 60 3.04 -7.00 -0.15
C VAL A 60 3.09 -6.79 -1.67
N LEU A 61 4.26 -6.49 -2.22
CA LEU A 61 4.43 -6.31 -3.66
C LEU A 61 3.99 -7.57 -4.45
N ALA A 62 4.28 -8.77 -3.94
CA ALA A 62 3.80 -10.02 -4.54
C ALA A 62 2.26 -10.14 -4.51
N VAL A 63 1.62 -9.77 -3.41
CA VAL A 63 0.15 -9.78 -3.29
C VAL A 63 -0.49 -8.80 -4.26
N PHE A 64 0.07 -7.59 -4.40
CA PHE A 64 -0.39 -6.60 -5.38
C PHE A 64 -0.15 -7.07 -6.83
N ALA A 65 0.95 -7.78 -7.09
CA ALA A 65 1.25 -8.34 -8.40
C ALA A 65 0.28 -9.48 -8.79
N ASP A 66 -0.16 -10.29 -7.84
CA ASP A 66 -1.18 -11.33 -8.03
C ASP A 66 -2.56 -10.73 -8.25
N ASN A 67 -2.91 -9.72 -7.46
CA ASN A 67 -4.22 -9.08 -7.58
C ASN A 67 -4.34 -8.19 -8.80
N ARG A 68 -3.26 -7.60 -9.36
CA ARG A 68 -3.23 -6.69 -10.53
C ARG A 68 -4.35 -5.64 -10.57
N VAL A 69 -4.10 -4.47 -10.01
CA VAL A 69 -4.97 -3.31 -10.18
C VAL A 69 -4.53 -2.50 -11.41
N PRO A 70 -5.29 -2.49 -12.51
CA PRO A 70 -4.92 -1.75 -13.72
C PRO A 70 -4.77 -0.26 -13.41
N GLY A 71 -3.74 0.39 -13.93
CA GLY A 71 -3.49 1.82 -13.70
C GLY A 71 -2.90 2.16 -12.34
N PHE A 72 -2.75 1.18 -11.44
CA PHE A 72 -2.10 1.33 -10.15
C PHE A 72 -0.81 0.50 -10.06
N SER A 73 0.24 1.08 -9.47
CA SER A 73 1.49 0.37 -9.17
C SER A 73 1.85 0.57 -7.72
N PHE A 74 1.81 -0.51 -6.94
CA PHE A 74 2.19 -0.48 -5.53
C PHE A 74 3.65 -0.05 -5.35
N GLY A 75 4.55 -0.53 -6.20
CA GLY A 75 5.96 -0.11 -6.15
C GLY A 75 6.13 1.39 -6.37
N ARG A 76 5.33 1.99 -7.26
CA ARG A 76 5.37 3.45 -7.47
C ARG A 76 4.82 4.20 -6.25
N TRP A 77 3.66 3.77 -5.75
CA TRP A 77 3.04 4.35 -4.57
C TRP A 77 3.98 4.28 -3.35
N LEU A 78 4.64 3.14 -3.14
CA LEU A 78 5.58 2.96 -2.03
C LEU A 78 6.78 3.91 -2.14
N VAL A 79 7.30 4.16 -3.36
CA VAL A 79 8.36 5.16 -3.58
C VAL A 79 7.88 6.57 -3.25
N ASP A 80 6.67 6.95 -3.68
CA ASP A 80 6.09 8.25 -3.35
C ASP A 80 5.96 8.41 -1.81
N MET A 81 5.51 7.36 -1.10
CA MET A 81 5.40 7.38 0.37
C MET A 81 6.77 7.49 1.08
N VAL A 82 7.83 6.92 0.51
CA VAL A 82 9.20 7.09 1.05
C VAL A 82 9.72 8.50 0.78
N ASP A 83 9.47 9.06 -0.40
CA ASP A 83 9.86 10.44 -0.78
C ASP A 83 9.15 11.49 0.09
N GLU A 84 7.86 11.26 0.38
CA GLU A 84 7.05 12.09 1.29
C GLU A 84 7.44 11.90 2.77
N GLY A 85 8.37 10.98 3.07
CA GLY A 85 8.85 10.72 4.43
C GLY A 85 7.86 9.95 5.32
N VAL A 86 6.83 9.32 4.73
CA VAL A 86 5.84 8.50 5.45
C VAL A 86 6.48 7.20 5.93
N TYR A 87 7.18 6.51 5.02
CA TYR A 87 7.98 5.35 5.34
C TYR A 87 9.45 5.75 5.44
N LEU A 88 10.08 5.35 6.54
CA LEU A 88 11.51 5.34 6.65
C LEU A 88 12.00 4.02 6.06
N ASP A 89 12.78 4.11 4.99
CA ASP A 89 13.53 2.95 4.49
C ASP A 89 14.52 2.57 5.58
N THR A 90 14.20 1.51 6.34
CA THR A 90 15.19 0.91 7.22
C THR A 90 16.16 0.12 6.35
N VAL A 91 17.01 0.84 5.61
CA VAL A 91 18.39 0.41 5.53
C VAL A 91 18.84 0.41 6.97
N TYR A 92 19.07 -0.79 7.49
CA TYR A 92 19.69 -1.02 8.78
C TYR A 92 20.88 -0.06 8.89
N ASP A 93 20.75 1.02 9.67
CA ASP A 93 21.89 1.85 10.05
C ASP A 93 22.65 1.07 11.12
N GLU A 94 23.31 0.00 10.67
CA GLU A 94 24.51 -0.54 11.31
C GLU A 94 25.68 0.34 10.84
N ALA A 95 25.79 1.54 11.42
CA ALA A 95 26.99 2.35 11.40
C ALA A 95 27.00 3.17 12.72
N ALA A 96 27.57 2.61 13.79
CA ALA A 96 28.97 2.82 14.18
C ALA A 96 29.15 4.04 15.11
#